data_AF-A0A519SM60-F1
#
_entry.id   AF-A0A519SM60-F1
#
_cell.length_a   1.000
_cell.length_b   1.000
_cell.length_c   1.000
_cell.angle_alpha   90.00
_cell.angle_beta   90.00
_cell.angle_gamma   90.00
#
_symmetry.space_group_name_H-M   'P 1'
#
loop_
_entity.id
_entity.type
_entity.pdbx_description
1 polymer ?
#
loop_
_entity_poly.entity_id
_entity_poly.type
_entity_poly.pdbx_seq_one_letter_code
_entity_poly.pdbx_strand_id
1 'polypeptide(L)'
;MNLGAAIKELRKERGLSQVELAQMAKTTQASLSQIEAGRRPKTETLKNISICLNVPEALLYIMGLEKKDIPKKNIDRYETLFPILKNMIKSLVIEDA
;
A
#
# COMPACT_ATOMS: atom_id res chain seq x y z
N MET A 1 5.42 -10.13 -1.26
CA MET A 1 4.88 -8.77 -1.33
C MET A 1 3.43 -8.76 -0.87
N ASN A 2 3.06 -7.81 -0.01
CA ASN A 2 1.74 -7.63 0.56
C ASN A 2 1.17 -6.26 0.19
N LEU A 3 0.61 -6.16 -1.02
CA LEU A 3 -0.05 -4.94 -1.50
C LEU A 3 -1.24 -4.56 -0.62
N GLY A 4 -1.95 -5.54 -0.07
CA GLY A 4 -3.08 -5.33 0.83
C GLY A 4 -2.71 -4.54 2.08
N ALA A 5 -1.57 -4.88 2.70
CA ALA A 5 -1.07 -4.17 3.86
C ALA A 5 -0.70 -2.71 3.53
N ALA A 6 -0.03 -2.48 2.39
CA ALA A 6 0.32 -1.13 1.93
C ALA A 6 -0.93 -0.27 1.67
N ILE A 7 -1.92 -0.81 0.97
CA ILE A 7 -3.20 -0.14 0.69
C ILE A 7 -3.92 0.19 2.00
N LYS A 8 -4.01 -0.78 2.93
CA LYS A 8 -4.66 -0.60 4.23
C LYS A 8 -4.01 0.50 5.05
N GLU A 9 -2.69 0.55 5.05
CA GLU A 9 -1.91 1.55 5.78
C GLU A 9 -2.18 2.95 5.22
N LEU A 10 -1.97 3.17 3.93
CA LEU A 10 -2.22 4.47 3.29
C LEU A 10 -3.68 4.90 3.40
N ARG A 11 -4.63 3.97 3.27
CA ARG A 11 -6.05 4.27 3.47
C ARG A 11 -6.32 4.85 4.86
N LYS A 12 -5.72 4.25 5.90
CA LYS A 12 -5.86 4.72 7.29
C LYS A 12 -5.18 6.06 7.51
N GLU A 13 -4.00 6.27 6.94
CA GLU A 13 -3.29 7.56 6.97
C GLU A 13 -4.14 8.68 6.33
N ARG A 14 -4.93 8.33 5.30
CA ARG A 14 -5.89 9.25 4.65
C ARG A 14 -7.21 9.41 5.42
N GLY A 15 -7.37 8.78 6.59
CA GLY A 15 -8.61 8.82 7.37
C GLY A 15 -9.81 8.12 6.72
N LEU A 16 -9.61 7.34 5.67
CA LEU A 16 -10.69 6.69 4.91
C LEU A 16 -11.10 5.35 5.53
N SER A 17 -12.39 5.07 5.57
CA SER A 17 -12.94 3.74 5.80
C SER A 17 -12.77 2.84 4.57
N GLN A 18 -12.94 1.53 4.75
CA GLN A 18 -12.94 0.60 3.61
C GLN A 18 -14.10 0.87 2.65
N VAL A 19 -15.25 1.32 3.14
CA VAL A 19 -16.41 1.63 2.28
C VAL A 19 -16.10 2.83 1.39
N GLU A 20 -15.54 3.90 1.96
CA GLU A 20 -15.20 5.12 1.22
C GLU A 20 -14.17 4.84 0.13
N LEU A 21 -13.04 4.20 0.47
CA LEU A 21 -12.04 3.87 -0.54
C LEU A 21 -12.60 2.93 -1.62
N ALA A 22 -13.42 1.95 -1.23
CA ALA A 22 -14.00 1.03 -2.20
C ALA A 22 -14.92 1.76 -3.20
N GLN A 23 -15.76 2.68 -2.72
CA GLN A 23 -16.62 3.50 -3.57
C GLN A 23 -15.80 4.38 -4.51
N MET A 24 -14.78 5.09 -3.99
CA MET A 24 -13.88 5.93 -4.80
C MET A 24 -13.17 5.12 -5.89
N ALA A 25 -12.66 3.93 -5.53
CA ALA A 25 -11.91 3.05 -6.42
C ALA A 25 -12.79 2.15 -7.31
N LYS A 26 -14.12 2.40 -7.35
CA LYS A 26 -15.10 1.64 -8.15
C LYS A 26 -15.04 0.13 -7.92
N THR A 27 -14.92 -0.27 -6.64
CA THR A 27 -14.93 -1.66 -6.17
C THR A 27 -15.91 -1.83 -5.01
N THR A 28 -16.03 -3.04 -4.45
CA THR A 28 -16.89 -3.30 -3.29
C THR A 28 -16.07 -3.33 -2.00
N GLN A 29 -16.71 -2.99 -0.86
CA GLN A 29 -16.06 -3.10 0.45
C GLN A 29 -15.56 -4.53 0.72
N ALA A 30 -16.34 -5.55 0.33
CA ALA A 30 -15.93 -6.95 0.46
C ALA A 30 -14.67 -7.26 -0.37
N SER A 31 -14.61 -6.77 -1.62
CA SER A 31 -13.43 -6.92 -2.48
C SER A 31 -12.20 -6.22 -1.87
N LEU A 32 -12.36 -4.98 -1.40
CA LEU A 32 -11.28 -4.24 -0.73
C LEU A 32 -10.82 -4.95 0.56
N SER A 33 -11.74 -5.45 1.37
CA SER A 33 -11.41 -6.20 2.59
C SER A 33 -10.59 -7.46 2.27
N GLN A 34 -10.94 -8.18 1.20
CA GLN A 34 -10.16 -9.34 0.76
C GLN A 34 -8.77 -8.90 0.27
N ILE A 35 -8.68 -7.78 -0.45
CA ILE A 35 -7.40 -7.22 -0.89
C ILE A 35 -6.52 -6.88 0.32
N GLU A 36 -7.06 -6.17 1.31
CA GLU A 36 -6.34 -5.84 2.54
C GLU A 36 -5.96 -7.06 3.39
N ALA A 37 -6.66 -8.18 3.21
CA ALA A 37 -6.33 -9.47 3.81
C ALA A 37 -5.30 -10.29 3.00
N GLY A 38 -4.79 -9.75 1.89
CA GLY A 38 -3.73 -10.37 1.09
C GLY A 38 -4.17 -10.90 -0.28
N ARG A 39 -5.46 -10.77 -0.64
CA ARG A 39 -5.89 -11.09 -2.01
C ARG A 39 -5.23 -10.13 -3.00
N ARG A 40 -4.62 -10.67 -4.04
CA ARG A 40 -4.03 -9.83 -5.09
C ARG A 40 -5.13 -9.08 -5.86
N PRO A 41 -5.08 -7.73 -5.95
CA PRO A 41 -6.03 -6.98 -6.76
C PRO A 41 -5.78 -7.21 -8.26
N LYS A 42 -6.80 -6.98 -9.08
CA LYS A 42 -6.62 -6.83 -10.54
C LYS A 42 -5.86 -5.53 -10.80
N THR A 43 -5.12 -5.48 -11.91
CA THR A 43 -4.34 -4.29 -12.32
C THR A 43 -5.19 -3.02 -12.32
N GLU A 44 -6.39 -3.07 -12.91
CA GLU A 44 -7.29 -1.92 -12.95
C GLU A 44 -7.75 -1.46 -11.56
N THR A 45 -8.03 -2.41 -10.65
CA THR A 45 -8.39 -2.08 -9.27
C THR A 45 -7.22 -1.45 -8.52
N LEU A 46 -6.00 -1.96 -8.71
CA LEU A 46 -4.80 -1.40 -8.08
C LEU A 46 -4.54 0.03 -8.56
N LYS A 47 -4.67 0.28 -9.87
CA LYS A 47 -4.56 1.60 -10.48
C LYS A 47 -5.60 2.58 -9.95
N ASN A 48 -6.86 2.15 -9.84
CA ASN A 48 -7.91 3.01 -9.28
C ASN A 48 -7.65 3.32 -7.80
N ILE A 49 -7.20 2.34 -7.02
CA ILE A 49 -6.82 2.55 -5.61
C ILE A 49 -5.66 3.54 -5.49
N SER A 50 -4.59 3.42 -6.31
CA SER A 50 -3.44 4.33 -6.23
C SER A 50 -3.82 5.78 -6.55
N ILE A 51 -4.68 5.98 -7.55
CA ILE A 51 -5.25 7.30 -7.89
C ILE A 51 -6.06 7.85 -6.71
N CYS A 52 -6.95 7.05 -6.11
CA CYS A 52 -7.79 7.49 -4.99
C CYS A 52 -6.99 7.82 -3.73
N LEU A 53 -5.87 7.12 -3.52
CA LEU A 53 -4.94 7.39 -2.42
C LEU A 53 -3.94 8.52 -2.74
N ASN A 54 -4.03 9.11 -3.95
CA ASN A 54 -3.14 10.14 -4.47
C ASN A 54 -1.64 9.76 -4.32
N VAL A 55 -1.28 8.56 -4.78
CA VAL A 55 0.11 8.07 -4.79
C VAL A 55 0.46 7.38 -6.11
N PRO A 56 1.73 7.42 -6.55
CA PRO A 56 2.18 6.58 -7.65
C PRO A 56 1.96 5.09 -7.36
N GLU A 57 1.54 4.31 -8.35
CA GLU A 57 1.30 2.86 -8.16
C GLU A 57 2.56 2.13 -7.66
N ALA A 58 3.74 2.51 -8.15
CA ALA A 58 5.04 1.98 -7.73
C ALA A 58 5.25 2.05 -6.20
N LEU A 59 4.68 3.06 -5.53
CA LEU A 59 4.78 3.24 -4.10
C LEU A 59 4.03 2.14 -3.32
N LEU A 60 2.91 1.64 -3.84
CA LEU A 60 2.19 0.51 -3.25
C LEU A 60 3.03 -0.78 -3.31
N TYR A 61 3.77 -0.98 -4.40
CA TYR A 61 4.70 -2.10 -4.52
C TYR A 61 5.85 -1.96 -3.52
N ILE A 62 6.46 -0.78 -3.40
CA ILE A 62 7.56 -0.53 -2.46
C ILE A 62 7.08 -0.73 -1.02
N MET A 63 5.96 -0.12 -0.62
CA MET A 63 5.42 -0.25 0.74
C MET A 63 4.96 -1.67 1.06
N GLY A 64 4.58 -2.45 0.05
CA GLY A 64 4.18 -3.85 0.20
C GLY A 64 5.36 -4.83 0.20
N LEU A 65 6.60 -4.37 0.02
CA LEU A 65 7.78 -5.23 -0.02
C LEU A 65 7.93 -5.99 1.30
N GLU A 66 8.23 -7.29 1.23
CA GLU A 66 8.45 -8.15 2.40
C GLU A 66 9.85 -8.75 2.37
N LYS A 67 10.37 -9.14 3.54
CA LYS A 67 11.67 -9.81 3.69
C LYS A 67 11.87 -11.01 2.74
N LYS A 68 10.79 -11.76 2.45
CA LYS A 68 10.81 -12.91 1.52
C LYS A 68 11.04 -12.52 0.06
N ASP A 69 10.80 -11.27 -0.30
CA ASP A 69 11.01 -10.74 -1.65
C ASP A 69 12.47 -10.28 -1.87
N ILE A 70 13.30 -10.31 -0.80
CA ILE A 70 14.67 -9.82 -0.81
C ILE A 70 15.65 -10.98 -0.98
N PRO A 71 16.68 -10.87 -1.84
CA PRO A 71 17.75 -11.86 -1.89
C PRO A 71 18.38 -12.07 -0.51
N LYS A 72 18.58 -13.32 -0.09
CA LYS A 72 19.05 -13.65 1.27
C LYS A 72 20.27 -12.84 1.73
N LYS A 73 21.22 -12.60 0.84
CA LYS A 73 22.44 -11.81 1.09
C LYS A 73 22.20 -10.33 1.43
N ASN A 74 21.00 -9.81 1.18
CA ASN A 74 20.63 -8.41 1.37
C ASN A 74 19.62 -8.20 2.50
N ILE A 75 19.25 -9.25 3.25
CA ILE A 75 18.23 -9.18 4.31
C ILE A 75 18.60 -8.15 5.39
N ASP A 76 19.85 -8.15 5.87
CA ASP A 76 20.29 -7.23 6.93
C ASP A 76 20.18 -5.75 6.48
N ARG A 77 20.47 -5.50 5.19
CA ARG A 77 20.30 -4.17 4.58
C ARG A 77 18.83 -3.79 4.49
N TYR A 78 17.95 -4.73 4.13
CA TYR A 78 16.51 -4.50 4.11
C TYR A 78 15.99 -4.14 5.50
N GLU A 79 16.37 -4.87 6.55
CA GLU A 79 15.93 -4.60 7.92
C GLU A 79 16.33 -3.21 8.41
N THR A 80 17.49 -2.73 7.97
CA THR A 80 17.99 -1.39 8.31
C THR A 80 17.34 -0.29 7.46
N LEU A 81 17.27 -0.47 6.14
CA LEU A 81 16.88 0.57 5.20
C LEU A 81 15.37 0.70 5.03
N PHE A 82 14.62 -0.40 5.09
CA PHE A 82 13.20 -0.41 4.78
C PHE A 82 12.36 0.46 5.73
N PRO A 83 12.57 0.43 7.06
CA PRO A 83 11.85 1.34 7.97
C PRO A 83 12.10 2.82 7.67
N ILE A 84 13.36 3.18 7.35
CA ILE A 84 13.75 4.55 7.02
C ILE A 84 13.07 4.97 5.71
N LEU A 85 13.18 4.14 4.67
CA LEU A 85 12.54 4.37 3.37
C LEU A 85 11.03 4.56 3.53
N LYS A 86 10.39 3.73 4.35
CA LYS A 86 8.94 3.81 4.61
C LYS A 86 8.55 5.15 5.24
N ASN A 87 9.33 5.63 6.20
CA ASN A 87 9.10 6.93 6.83
C ASN A 87 9.33 8.09 5.84
N MET A 88 10.39 8.03 5.04
CA MET A 88 10.65 9.04 4.00
C MET A 88 9.51 9.11 2.98
N ILE A 89 9.04 7.95 2.52
CA ILE A 89 7.90 7.86 1.61
C ILE A 89 6.66 8.50 2.24
N LYS A 90 6.36 8.17 3.50
CA LYS A 90 5.22 8.76 4.22
C LYS A 90 5.31 10.28 4.28
N SER A 91 6.46 10.84 4.66
CA SER A 91 6.64 12.29 4.70
C SER A 91 6.53 12.99 3.34
N LEU A 92 6.70 12.25 2.23
CA LEU A 92 6.57 12.80 0.88
C LEU A 92 5.13 12.80 0.35
N VAL A 93 4.26 11.93 0.87
CA VAL A 93 2.92 11.70 0.28
C VAL A 93 1.75 11.94 1.25
N ILE A 94 2.05 12.03 2.54
CA ILE A 94 1.10 12.40 3.59
C ILE A 94 1.40 13.87 3.91
N GLU A 95 0.53 14.77 3.47
CA GLU A 95 0.56 16.17 3.91
C GLU A 95 0.11 16.21 5.38
N ASP A 96 0.84 16.96 6.22
CA ASP A 96 0.36 17.28 7.57
C ASP A 96 -0.99 17.99 7.42
N ALA A 97 -2.02 17.44 8.06
CA ALA A 97 -3.38 17.97 8.04
C ALA A 97 -3.49 19.35 8.69
#